data_AF-A0A7R9MVQ9-F1
#
_entry.id   AF-A0A7R9MVQ9-F1
#
_cell.length_a   1.000
_cell.length_b   1.000
_cell.length_c   1.000
_cell.angle_alpha   90.00
_cell.angle_beta   90.00
_cell.angle_gamma   90.00
#
_symmetry.space_group_name_H-M   'P 1'
#
loop_
_entity.id
_entity.type
_entity.pdbx_description
1 polymer ?
#
loop_
_entity_poly.entity_id
_entity_poly.type
_entity_poly.pdbx_seq_one_letter_code
_entity_poly.pdbx_strand_id
1 'polypeptide(L)'
;MFEHEMEEKKQNKVEITDMDHEVLREMLRFIYTGKATNLEKMDADLLAAADKYDLERLKVMCEESLCSNLSVETAAEVLILADMHSANQLKAHAIEYINTHATDIMETQGWKTMINRQPHLIAEAFRA
;
A
#
# COMPACT_ATOMS: atom_id res chain seq x y z
N MET A 1 -9.05 20.67 0.82
CA MET A 1 -7.83 21.41 0.41
C MET A 1 -8.18 22.61 -0.46
N PHE A 2 -8.72 22.44 -1.67
CA PHE A 2 -8.94 23.56 -2.60
C PHE A 2 -10.31 24.28 -2.47
N GLU A 3 -11.33 23.61 -1.92
CA GLU A 3 -12.68 24.18 -1.80
C GLU A 3 -12.80 25.13 -0.60
N HIS A 4 -12.14 24.80 0.52
CA HIS A 4 -12.22 25.53 1.78
C HIS A 4 -11.23 26.70 1.84
N GLU A 5 -11.49 27.72 2.66
CA GLU A 5 -10.65 28.93 2.82
C GLU A 5 -9.33 28.69 3.57
N MET A 6 -8.63 27.63 3.21
CA MET A 6 -7.31 27.27 3.73
C MET A 6 -6.20 28.05 2.97
N GLU A 7 -4.99 28.03 3.50
CA GLU A 7 -3.85 28.73 2.89
C GLU A 7 -3.52 28.20 1.49
N GLU A 8 -3.75 26.90 1.25
CA GLU A 8 -3.56 26.28 -0.07
C GLU A 8 -4.43 26.92 -1.14
N LYS A 9 -5.68 27.26 -0.81
CA LYS A 9 -6.62 27.95 -1.70
C LYS A 9 -6.20 29.40 -1.92
N LYS A 10 -5.79 30.10 -0.86
CA LYS A 10 -5.40 31.52 -0.94
C LYS A 10 -4.13 31.72 -1.75
N GLN A 11 -3.17 30.80 -1.59
CA GLN A 11 -1.85 30.89 -2.22
C GLN A 11 -1.79 30.16 -3.58
N ASN A 12 -2.82 29.39 -3.94
CA ASN A 12 -2.83 28.48 -5.09
C ASN A 12 -1.59 27.57 -5.11
N LYS A 13 -1.16 27.11 -3.94
CA LYS A 13 0.05 26.32 -3.75
C LYS A 13 -0.19 25.28 -2.66
N VAL A 14 0.18 24.04 -2.95
CA VAL A 14 0.20 22.94 -1.97
C VAL A 14 1.64 22.50 -1.80
N GLU A 15 2.08 22.39 -0.56
CA GLU A 15 3.38 21.83 -0.22
C GLU A 15 3.20 20.36 0.19
N ILE A 16 3.97 19.47 -0.43
CA ILE A 16 3.95 18.03 -0.18
C ILE A 16 5.39 17.65 0.19
N THR A 17 5.59 17.19 1.43
CA THR A 17 6.93 16.92 2.01
C THR A 17 7.13 15.46 2.40
N ASP A 18 6.05 14.67 2.43
CA ASP A 18 6.00 13.30 2.92
C ASP A 18 5.89 12.26 1.79
N MET A 19 6.21 12.66 0.57
CA MET A 19 6.15 11.80 -0.61
C MET A 19 7.35 12.06 -1.50
N ASP A 20 7.96 10.99 -2.02
CA ASP A 20 9.01 11.13 -3.02
C ASP A 20 8.46 11.77 -4.32
N HIS A 21 9.28 12.60 -4.94
CA HIS A 21 8.90 13.34 -6.14
C HIS A 21 8.55 12.44 -7.35
N GLU A 22 9.13 11.25 -7.47
CA GLU A 22 8.82 10.31 -8.55
C GLU A 22 7.44 9.69 -8.34
N VAL A 23 7.10 9.33 -7.10
CA VAL A 23 5.78 8.82 -6.71
C VAL A 23 4.71 9.89 -6.95
N LEU A 24 4.97 11.13 -6.53
CA LEU A 24 4.08 12.25 -6.77
C LEU A 24 3.85 12.48 -8.27
N ARG A 25 4.91 12.40 -9.08
CA ARG A 25 4.82 12.54 -10.53
C ARG A 25 3.96 11.44 -11.16
N GLU A 26 4.09 10.21 -10.70
CA GLU A 26 3.30 9.08 -11.20
C GLU A 26 1.83 9.19 -10.76
N MET A 27 1.58 9.60 -9.52
CA MET A 27 0.22 9.90 -9.03
C MET A 27 -0.45 11.00 -9.86
N LEU A 28 0.26 12.10 -10.15
CA LEU A 28 -0.26 13.16 -11.01
C LEU A 28 -0.51 12.65 -12.44
N ARG A 29 0.40 11.84 -13.00
CA ARG A 29 0.17 11.21 -14.31
C ARG A 29 -1.12 10.39 -14.30
N PHE A 30 -1.36 9.62 -13.25
CA PHE A 30 -2.60 8.87 -13.10
C PHE A 30 -3.82 9.79 -13.06
N ILE A 31 -3.80 10.85 -12.24
CA ILE A 31 -4.92 11.81 -12.14
C ILE A 31 -5.28 12.39 -13.51
N TYR A 32 -4.30 12.74 -14.34
CA TYR A 32 -4.54 13.37 -15.64
C TYR A 32 -4.83 12.39 -16.78
N THR A 33 -4.41 11.13 -16.68
CA THR A 33 -4.44 10.19 -17.82
C THR A 33 -5.13 8.86 -17.55
N GLY A 34 -5.43 8.57 -16.29
CA GLY A 34 -5.94 7.27 -15.81
C GLY A 34 -4.92 6.13 -15.90
N LYS A 35 -3.63 6.42 -16.11
CA LYS A 35 -2.55 5.43 -16.31
C LYS A 35 -1.40 5.65 -15.33
N ALA A 36 -0.84 4.55 -14.81
CA ALA A 36 0.38 4.52 -14.02
C ALA A 36 1.38 3.56 -14.69
N THR A 37 2.27 4.13 -15.50
CA THR A 37 3.26 3.43 -16.32
C THR A 37 4.45 2.87 -15.54
N ASN A 38 4.77 3.43 -14.38
CA ASN A 38 5.89 2.98 -13.54
C ASN A 38 5.42 2.26 -12.27
N LEU A 39 4.15 1.83 -12.23
CA LEU A 39 3.51 1.29 -11.03
C LEU A 39 4.30 0.14 -10.40
N GLU A 40 4.73 -0.85 -11.17
CA GLU A 40 5.47 -2.03 -10.66
C GLU A 40 6.79 -1.69 -9.93
N LYS A 41 7.34 -0.48 -10.14
CA LYS A 41 8.59 -0.06 -9.50
C LYS A 41 8.38 0.61 -8.14
N MET A 42 7.16 1.04 -7.85
CA MET A 42 6.83 1.90 -6.70
C MET A 42 5.42 1.62 -6.17
N ASP A 43 4.92 0.40 -6.35
CA ASP A 43 3.54 0.03 -6.02
C ASP A 43 3.22 0.22 -4.53
N ALA A 44 4.18 -0.04 -3.64
CA ALA A 44 4.04 0.23 -2.21
C ALA A 44 3.89 1.73 -1.89
N ASP A 45 4.79 2.58 -2.40
CA ASP A 45 4.72 4.03 -2.15
C ASP A 45 3.53 4.67 -2.85
N LEU A 46 3.18 4.18 -4.04
CA LEU A 46 2.04 4.64 -4.81
C LEU A 46 0.71 4.19 -4.19
N LEU A 47 0.67 3.04 -3.52
CA LEU A 47 -0.46 2.62 -2.68
C LEU A 47 -0.68 3.61 -1.53
N ALA A 48 0.39 3.97 -0.81
CA ALA A 48 0.33 4.96 0.27
C ALA A 48 -0.17 6.33 -0.24
N ALA A 49 0.32 6.75 -1.41
CA ALA A 49 -0.14 7.97 -2.07
C ALA A 49 -1.64 7.88 -2.46
N ALA A 50 -2.05 6.76 -3.06
CA ALA A 50 -3.42 6.55 -3.50
C ALA A 50 -4.41 6.57 -2.32
N ASP A 51 -4.05 5.95 -1.20
CA ASP A 51 -4.86 5.97 0.03
C ASP A 51 -4.96 7.39 0.62
N LYS A 52 -3.84 8.10 0.72
CA LYS A 52 -3.81 9.48 1.26
C LYS A 52 -4.65 10.47 0.46
N TYR A 53 -4.66 10.34 -0.87
CA TYR A 53 -5.36 11.25 -1.77
C TYR A 53 -6.71 10.71 -2.28
N ASP A 54 -7.20 9.62 -1.69
CA ASP A 54 -8.51 9.00 -2.00
C ASP A 54 -8.67 8.65 -3.50
N LEU A 55 -7.62 8.04 -4.07
CA LEU A 55 -7.56 7.62 -5.47
C LEU A 55 -7.85 6.12 -5.60
N GLU A 56 -9.10 5.73 -5.33
CA GLU A 56 -9.50 4.31 -5.21
C GLU A 56 -9.09 3.43 -6.40
N ARG A 57 -9.24 3.91 -7.63
CA ARG A 57 -8.84 3.12 -8.81
C ARG A 57 -7.32 2.92 -8.90
N LEU A 58 -6.51 3.88 -8.46
CA LEU A 58 -5.06 3.73 -8.40
C LEU A 58 -4.68 2.76 -7.28
N LYS A 59 -5.38 2.84 -6.15
CA LYS A 59 -5.21 1.96 -5.00
C LYS A 59 -5.39 0.50 -5.42
N VAL A 60 -6.50 0.16 -6.09
CA VAL A 60 -6.76 -1.19 -6.61
C VAL A 60 -5.67 -1.66 -7.58
N MET A 61 -5.19 -0.79 -8.48
CA MET A 61 -4.08 -1.15 -9.39
C MET A 61 -2.79 -1.48 -8.64
N CYS A 62 -2.50 -0.78 -7.54
CA CYS A 62 -1.34 -1.07 -6.69
C CYS A 62 -1.53 -2.39 -5.93
N GLU A 63 -2.75 -2.66 -5.43
CA GLU A 63 -3.12 -3.93 -4.81
C GLU A 63 -2.91 -5.11 -5.76
N GLU A 64 -3.36 -5.01 -7.02
CA GLU A 64 -3.17 -6.05 -8.04
C GLU A 64 -1.69 -6.34 -8.34
N SER A 65 -0.85 -5.30 -8.43
CA SER A 65 0.60 -5.44 -8.62
C SER A 65 1.26 -6.14 -7.44
N LEU A 66 0.97 -5.68 -6.22
CA LEU A 66 1.53 -6.25 -5.00
C LEU A 66 1.10 -7.70 -4.80
N CYS A 67 -0.18 -8.03 -5.07
CA CYS A 67 -0.68 -9.40 -5.06
C CYS A 67 0.08 -10.31 -6.05
N SER A 68 0.33 -9.81 -7.27
CA SER A 68 1.01 -10.58 -8.32
C SER A 68 2.48 -10.86 -8.01
N ASN A 69 3.10 -10.01 -7.16
CA ASN A 69 4.50 -10.10 -6.75
C ASN A 69 4.68 -10.65 -5.32
N LEU A 70 3.62 -11.21 -4.72
CA LEU A 70 3.72 -11.86 -3.41
C LEU A 70 4.73 -13.01 -3.45
N SER A 71 5.54 -13.10 -2.40
CA SER A 71 6.52 -14.16 -2.21
C SER A 71 6.62 -14.53 -0.74
N VAL A 72 7.23 -15.67 -0.43
CA VAL A 72 7.47 -16.11 0.96
C VAL A 72 8.18 -15.02 1.76
N GLU A 73 9.20 -14.38 1.20
CA GLU A 73 10.00 -13.37 1.89
C GLU A 73 9.25 -12.05 2.10
N THR A 74 8.35 -11.68 1.18
CA THR A 74 7.68 -10.37 1.18
C THR A 74 6.27 -10.40 1.79
N ALA A 75 5.65 -11.57 1.94
CA ALA A 75 4.23 -11.68 2.33
C ALA A 75 3.89 -10.98 3.65
N ALA A 76 4.76 -11.08 4.67
CA ALA A 76 4.55 -10.43 5.96
C ALA A 76 4.61 -8.89 5.84
N GLU A 77 5.56 -8.37 5.06
CA GLU A 77 5.70 -6.92 4.84
C GLU A 77 4.54 -6.37 4.03
N VAL A 78 4.08 -7.10 3.02
CA VAL A 78 2.91 -6.75 2.21
C VAL A 78 1.63 -6.75 3.05
N LEU A 79 1.47 -7.69 4.00
CA LEU A 79 0.34 -7.70 4.91
C LEU A 79 0.31 -6.45 5.82
N ILE A 80 1.47 -6.07 6.37
CA ILE A 80 1.63 -4.84 7.18
C ILE A 80 1.25 -3.61 6.35
N LEU A 81 1.76 -3.53 5.13
CA LEU A 81 1.49 -2.42 4.20
C LEU A 81 -0.01 -2.33 3.87
N ALA A 82 -0.65 -3.48 3.62
CA ALA A 82 -2.06 -3.54 3.28
C ALA A 82 -2.96 -3.10 4.44
N ASP A 83 -2.62 -3.49 5.68
CA ASP A 83 -3.30 -3.03 6.88
C ASP A 83 -3.14 -1.52 7.08
N MET A 84 -1.90 -1.01 6.93
CA MET A 84 -1.57 0.39 7.13
C MET A 84 -2.32 1.33 6.18
N HIS A 85 -2.52 0.91 4.93
CA HIS A 85 -3.17 1.71 3.88
C HIS A 85 -4.59 1.25 3.58
N SER A 86 -5.25 0.55 4.51
CA SER A 86 -6.63 0.10 4.37
C SER A 86 -6.91 -0.59 3.01
N ALA A 87 -5.95 -1.37 2.52
CA ALA A 87 -5.97 -2.04 1.23
C ALA A 87 -6.56 -3.45 1.40
N ASN A 88 -7.89 -3.49 1.55
CA ASN A 88 -8.58 -4.68 2.03
C ASN A 88 -8.47 -5.90 1.10
N GLN A 89 -8.40 -5.69 -0.22
CA GLN A 89 -8.30 -6.80 -1.18
C GLN A 89 -6.90 -7.43 -1.11
N LEU A 90 -5.86 -6.60 -1.10
CA LEU A 90 -4.48 -7.02 -0.88
C LEU A 90 -4.31 -7.71 0.47
N LYS A 91 -4.91 -7.18 1.53
CA LYS A 91 -4.86 -7.76 2.87
C LYS A 91 -5.43 -9.18 2.89
N ALA A 92 -6.59 -9.38 2.28
CA ALA A 92 -7.22 -10.70 2.18
C ALA A 92 -6.35 -11.70 1.40
N HIS A 93 -5.80 -11.30 0.25
CA HIS A 93 -4.92 -12.16 -0.55
C HIS A 93 -3.61 -12.47 0.16
N ALA A 94 -3.01 -11.49 0.85
CA ALA A 94 -1.80 -11.71 1.63
C ALA A 94 -2.04 -12.73 2.76
N ILE A 95 -3.18 -12.64 3.47
CA ILE A 95 -3.56 -13.63 4.49
C ILE A 95 -3.71 -15.03 3.89
N GLU A 96 -4.43 -15.16 2.77
CA GLU A 96 -4.60 -16.45 2.09
C GLU A 96 -3.26 -17.05 1.65
N TYR A 97 -2.38 -16.22 1.08
CA TYR A 97 -1.04 -16.62 0.68
C TYR A 97 -0.21 -17.08 1.87
N ILE A 98 -0.28 -16.36 2.99
CA ILE A 98 0.39 -16.70 4.26
C ILE A 98 -0.09 -18.05 4.77
N ASN A 99 -1.40 -18.28 4.80
CA ASN A 99 -1.96 -19.54 5.29
C ASN A 99 -1.56 -20.73 4.42
N THR A 100 -1.43 -20.52 3.10
CA THR A 100 -1.00 -21.56 2.15
C THR A 100 0.48 -21.92 2.29
N HIS A 101 1.34 -20.96 2.67
CA HIS A 101 2.79 -21.13 2.77
C HIS A 101 3.32 -20.95 4.21
N ALA A 102 2.47 -21.22 5.20
CA ALA A 102 2.71 -20.83 6.60
C ALA A 102 4.05 -21.37 7.14
N THR A 103 4.41 -22.61 6.81
CA THR A 103 5.66 -23.23 7.28
C THR A 103 6.90 -22.46 6.86
N ASP A 104 6.93 -21.98 5.63
CA ASP A 104 8.10 -21.28 5.08
C ASP A 104 8.11 -19.82 5.55
N ILE A 105 6.94 -19.17 5.55
CA ILE A 105 6.80 -17.77 5.95
C ILE A 105 7.13 -17.57 7.44
N MET A 106 6.74 -18.51 8.31
CA MET A 106 7.01 -18.41 9.74
C MET A 106 8.51 -18.36 10.07
N GLU A 107 9.36 -18.88 9.18
CA GLU A 107 10.81 -18.85 9.35
C GLU A 107 11.46 -17.54 8.88
N THR A 108 10.75 -16.73 8.09
CA THR A 108 11.27 -15.46 7.57
C THR A 108 11.49 -14.43 8.67
N GLN A 109 12.46 -13.55 8.45
CA GLN A 109 12.71 -12.43 9.35
C GLN A 109 11.55 -11.41 9.32
N GLY A 110 10.89 -11.25 8.17
CA GLY A 110 9.72 -10.40 8.01
C GLY A 110 8.58 -10.83 8.95
N TRP A 111 8.25 -12.12 8.97
CA TRP A 111 7.24 -12.68 9.88
C TRP A 111 7.60 -12.48 11.35
N LYS A 112 8.83 -12.83 11.75
CA LYS A 112 9.34 -12.64 13.12
C LYS A 112 9.28 -11.17 13.55
N THR A 113 9.50 -10.24 12.62
CA THR A 113 9.40 -8.79 12.88
C THR A 113 7.95 -8.35 13.02
N MET A 114 7.06 -8.85 12.16
CA MET A 114 5.62 -8.57 12.22
C MET A 114 5.01 -8.99 13.56
N ILE A 115 5.37 -10.18 14.07
CA ILE A 115 4.88 -10.68 15.36
C ILE A 115 5.10 -9.66 16.49
N ASN A 116 6.27 -9.02 16.49
CA ASN A 116 6.65 -8.09 17.54
C ASN A 116 6.02 -6.70 17.37
N ARG A 117 5.83 -6.25 16.13
CA ARG A 117 5.37 -4.88 15.83
C ARG A 117 3.87 -4.75 15.69
N GLN A 118 3.20 -5.78 15.16
CA GLN A 118 1.78 -5.76 14.81
C GLN A 118 1.11 -7.11 15.13
N PRO A 119 0.99 -7.47 16.42
CA PRO A 119 0.47 -8.76 16.84
C PRO A 119 -1.00 -8.98 16.48
N HIS A 120 -1.78 -7.92 16.21
CA HIS A 120 -3.18 -8.04 15.77
C HIS A 120 -3.30 -8.75 14.42
N LEU A 121 -2.33 -8.58 13.53
CA LEU A 121 -2.31 -9.23 12.22
C LEU A 121 -2.19 -10.76 12.31
N ILE A 122 -1.56 -11.28 13.37
CA ILE A 122 -1.52 -12.72 13.63
C ILE A 122 -2.94 -13.23 13.89
N ALA A 123 -3.69 -12.52 14.75
CA ALA A 123 -5.04 -12.93 15.10
C ALA A 123 -5.96 -12.92 13.88
N GLU A 124 -5.75 -12.01 12.94
CA GLU A 124 -6.51 -11.96 11.69
C GLU A 124 -6.11 -13.06 10.71
N ALA A 125 -4.81 -13.32 10.56
CA ALA A 125 -4.31 -14.36 9.65
C ALA A 125 -4.84 -15.75 10.01
N PHE A 126 -4.92 -16.09 11.31
CA PHE A 126 -5.37 -17.40 11.80
C PHE A 126 -6.87 -17.48 12.15
N ARG A 127 -7.66 -16.41 11.93
CA ARG A 127 -9.13 -16.42 12.10
C ARG A 127 -9.87 -16.70 10.79
N ALA A 128 -9.22 -16.52 9.65
CA ALA A 128 -9.71 -16.86 8.32
C ALA A 128 -9.47 -18.34 8.04
#